data_AF-A0A8J7IXG3-F1
#
_entry.id   AF-A0A8J7IXG3-F1
#
_cell.length_a   1.000
_cell.length_b   1.000
_cell.length_c   1.000
_cell.angle_alpha   90.00
_cell.angle_beta   90.00
_cell.angle_gamma   90.00
#
_symmetry.space_group_name_H-M   'P 1'
#
loop_
_entity.id
_entity.type
_entity.pdbx_description
1 polymer ?
#
loop_
_entity_poly.entity_id
_entity_poly.type
_entity_poly.pdbx_seq_one_letter_code
_entity_poly.pdbx_strand_id
1 'polypeptide(L)'
;MVDRRRALMLGAFAASTVVSIKPAIAQTAGSVLNCEIPVPDRSQTGQYIAADGSLVPPDTPGSFAPPGRNFTGEEVKNALKGRPLPGASYEQNEAYLNYIRRLQAGQSGFTCYASLQMPR
;
A
#
# COMPACT_ATOMS: atom_id res chain seq x y z
N MET A 1 18.59 21.89 -57.14
CA MET A 1 18.77 22.83 -56.02
C MET A 1 17.42 22.98 -55.32
N VAL A 2 17.42 22.83 -53.99
CA VAL A 2 16.32 23.04 -53.02
C VAL A 2 15.12 22.08 -53.08
N ASP A 3 14.54 21.51 -52.01
CA ASP A 3 14.93 20.97 -50.69
C ASP A 3 13.61 20.74 -49.89
N ARG A 4 13.62 19.76 -48.97
CA ARG A 4 12.70 19.55 -47.82
C ARG A 4 11.22 19.17 -48.03
N ARG A 5 10.98 17.87 -47.77
CA ARG A 5 10.08 17.33 -46.71
C ARG A 5 9.04 18.31 -46.10
N ARG A 6 7.75 17.97 -46.23
CA ARG A 6 6.64 18.26 -45.30
C ARG A 6 5.48 17.34 -45.71
N ALA A 7 5.22 16.17 -45.12
CA ALA A 7 4.92 15.88 -43.73
C ALA A 7 3.87 16.84 -43.15
N LEU A 8 2.60 16.50 -43.34
CA LEU A 8 1.51 16.89 -42.45
C LEU A 8 0.78 15.62 -42.04
N MET A 9 1.32 14.97 -41.00
CA MET A 9 0.55 14.06 -40.17
C MET A 9 -0.48 14.89 -39.43
N LEU A 10 -1.76 14.57 -39.68
CA LEU A 10 -2.90 15.08 -38.93
C LEU A 10 -2.75 14.65 -37.47
N GLY A 11 -2.40 15.62 -36.61
CA GLY A 11 -2.27 15.43 -35.17
C GLY A 11 -3.63 15.27 -34.51
N ALA A 12 -3.94 14.04 -34.08
CA ALA A 12 -4.99 13.79 -33.12
C ALA A 12 -4.51 14.22 -31.73
N PHE A 13 -5.00 15.36 -31.24
CA PHE A 13 -4.82 15.74 -29.85
C PHE A 13 -5.84 14.96 -29.02
N ALA A 14 -5.39 13.88 -28.38
CA ALA A 14 -6.15 13.21 -27.33
C ALA A 14 -6.31 14.19 -26.16
N ALA A 15 -7.55 14.48 -25.77
CA ALA A 15 -7.84 15.22 -24.55
C ALA A 15 -7.40 14.36 -23.35
N SER A 16 -6.25 14.68 -22.78
CA SER A 16 -5.81 14.09 -21.52
C SER A 16 -6.64 14.69 -20.38
N THR A 17 -7.62 13.94 -19.89
CA THR A 17 -8.19 14.25 -18.57
C THR A 17 -7.08 14.05 -17.55
N VAL A 18 -6.46 15.15 -17.12
CA VAL A 18 -5.54 15.14 -15.99
C VAL A 18 -6.37 14.82 -14.76
N VAL A 19 -6.42 13.54 -14.40
CA VAL A 19 -6.90 13.15 -13.09
C VAL A 19 -5.86 13.67 -12.11
N SER A 20 -6.21 14.71 -11.36
CA SER A 20 -5.41 15.20 -10.25
C SER A 20 -5.47 14.16 -9.13
N ILE A 21 -4.67 13.12 -9.28
CA ILE A 21 -4.34 12.24 -8.16
C ILE A 21 -3.42 13.09 -7.31
N LYS A 22 -3.96 13.65 -6.22
CA LYS A 22 -3.14 14.30 -5.19
C LYS A 22 -2.17 13.22 -4.71
N PRO A 23 -0.88 13.28 -5.08
CA PRO A 23 0.06 12.34 -4.52
C PRO A 23 0.22 12.85 -3.09
N ALA A 24 -0.42 12.19 -2.12
CA ALA A 24 0.14 12.17 -0.78
C ALA A 24 1.43 11.34 -0.85
N ILE A 25 2.44 11.85 -1.55
CA ILE A 25 3.82 11.38 -1.42
C ILE A 25 4.24 11.95 -0.07
N ALA A 26 3.89 11.22 0.98
CA ALA A 26 4.64 11.25 2.22
C ALA A 26 6.08 10.91 1.81
N GLN A 27 6.95 11.90 2.05
CA GLN A 27 8.34 11.96 1.61
C GLN A 27 9.08 10.67 2.03
N THR A 28 9.46 9.85 1.05
CA THR A 28 10.39 8.73 1.27
C THR A 28 11.80 9.29 1.46
N ALA A 29 12.18 9.61 2.69
CA ALA A 29 13.57 9.86 3.05
C ALA A 29 13.83 9.55 4.54
N GLY A 30 14.64 8.51 4.79
CA GLY A 30 15.35 8.33 6.06
C GLY A 30 14.82 7.24 6.98
N SER A 31 15.62 6.18 7.13
CA SER A 31 15.53 5.06 8.09
C SER A 31 14.51 3.96 7.77
N VAL A 32 15.04 2.73 7.67
CA VAL A 32 14.34 1.44 7.60
C VAL A 32 13.41 1.19 8.82
N LEU A 33 13.41 2.09 9.80
CA LEU A 33 12.52 2.13 10.96
C LEU A 33 11.31 3.06 10.75
N ASN A 34 11.39 3.99 9.79
CA ASN A 34 10.33 4.92 9.39
C ASN A 34 9.62 4.49 8.10
N CYS A 35 9.83 3.26 7.62
CA CYS A 35 9.09 2.78 6.46
C CYS A 35 7.62 2.54 6.83
N GLU A 36 6.70 2.82 5.90
CA GLU A 36 5.28 2.62 6.09
C GLU A 36 4.81 1.34 5.38
N ILE A 37 3.95 0.58 6.05
CA ILE A 37 3.28 -0.61 5.53
C ILE A 37 1.80 -0.27 5.40
N PRO A 38 1.29 -0.08 4.17
CA PRO A 38 -0.13 0.13 3.94
C PRO A 38 -0.88 -1.19 4.17
N VAL A 39 -2.06 -1.08 4.77
CA VAL A 39 -2.99 -2.19 4.96
C VAL A 39 -4.36 -1.68 4.57
N PRO A 40 -4.97 -2.15 3.47
CA PRO A 40 -4.39 -3.00 2.44
C PRO A 40 -3.39 -2.25 1.56
N ASP A 41 -2.68 -2.99 0.71
CA ASP A 41 -1.84 -2.48 -0.37
C ASP A 41 -2.56 -1.39 -1.18
N ARG A 42 -1.81 -0.38 -1.65
CA ARG A 42 -2.38 0.77 -2.37
C ARG A 42 -3.17 0.37 -3.62
N SER A 43 -2.80 -0.72 -4.29
CA SER A 43 -3.53 -1.25 -5.46
C SER A 43 -4.88 -1.88 -5.10
N GLN A 44 -5.10 -2.20 -3.82
CA GLN A 44 -6.30 -2.86 -3.32
C GLN A 44 -7.10 -1.97 -2.35
N THR A 45 -6.95 -0.65 -2.51
CA THR A 45 -7.73 0.35 -1.78
C THR A 45 -9.23 0.11 -2.00
N GLY A 46 -10.01 0.07 -0.90
CA GLY A 46 -11.46 -0.17 -0.93
C GLY A 46 -11.88 -1.59 -0.52
N GLN A 47 -10.93 -2.51 -0.43
CA GLN A 47 -11.17 -3.87 0.10
C GLN A 47 -11.05 -3.90 1.62
N TYR A 48 -11.75 -4.85 2.25
CA TYR A 48 -11.66 -5.12 3.69
C TYR A 48 -10.74 -6.31 3.94
N ILE A 49 -10.29 -6.47 5.18
CA ILE A 49 -9.39 -7.55 5.58
C ILE A 49 -10.17 -8.58 6.40
N ALA A 50 -10.26 -9.81 5.92
CA ALA A 50 -10.83 -10.91 6.68
C ALA A 50 -9.89 -11.34 7.83
N ALA A 51 -10.41 -12.11 8.78
CA ALA A 51 -9.64 -12.56 9.94
C ALA A 51 -8.36 -13.36 9.56
N ASP A 52 -8.36 -14.05 8.42
CA ASP A 52 -7.20 -14.78 7.89
C ASP A 52 -6.18 -13.87 7.16
N GLY A 53 -6.45 -12.57 7.10
CA GLY A 53 -5.63 -11.59 6.39
C GLY A 53 -5.87 -11.56 4.87
N SER A 54 -6.90 -12.24 4.35
CA SER A 54 -7.28 -12.11 2.94
C SER A 54 -8.07 -10.83 2.68
N LEU A 55 -8.07 -10.37 1.43
CA LEU A 55 -8.83 -9.19 1.03
C LEU A 55 -10.19 -9.60 0.49
N VAL A 56 -11.23 -8.98 1.03
CA VAL A 56 -12.63 -9.31 0.77
C VAL A 56 -13.45 -8.04 0.50
N PRO A 57 -14.62 -8.16 -0.15
CA PRO A 57 -15.55 -7.04 -0.27
C PRO A 57 -15.99 -6.50 1.10
N PRO A 58 -16.32 -5.20 1.21
CA PRO A 58 -16.69 -4.54 2.47
C PRO A 58 -17.90 -5.14 3.18
N ASP A 59 -18.80 -5.80 2.46
CA ASP A 59 -20.02 -6.41 3.03
C ASP A 59 -19.81 -7.86 3.50
N THR A 60 -18.54 -8.30 3.63
CA THR A 60 -18.23 -9.65 4.07
C THR A 60 -18.34 -9.76 5.59
N PRO A 61 -19.18 -10.66 6.14
CA PRO A 61 -19.30 -10.85 7.58
C PRO A 61 -17.96 -11.26 8.22
N GLY A 62 -17.62 -10.63 9.35
CA GLY A 62 -16.36 -10.90 10.05
C GLY A 62 -15.11 -10.32 9.37
N SER A 63 -15.29 -9.43 8.40
CA SER A 63 -14.21 -8.63 7.83
C SER A 63 -14.04 -7.30 8.57
N PHE A 64 -12.83 -6.74 8.47
CA PHE A 64 -12.44 -5.52 9.14
C PHE A 64 -12.12 -4.44 8.11
N ALA A 65 -12.65 -3.25 8.36
CA ALA A 65 -12.34 -2.07 7.55
C ALA A 65 -10.83 -1.78 7.62
N PRO A 66 -10.21 -1.28 6.54
CA PRO A 66 -8.82 -0.85 6.57
C PRO A 66 -8.53 0.18 7.67
N PRO A 67 -7.34 0.16 8.29
CA PRO A 67 -6.90 1.26 9.12
C PRO A 67 -6.90 2.57 8.32
N GLY A 68 -7.35 3.67 8.94
CA GLY A 68 -7.36 5.00 8.31
C GLY A 68 -5.96 5.59 8.06
N ARG A 69 -4.89 4.84 8.30
CA ARG A 69 -3.49 5.22 8.09
C ARG A 69 -2.62 4.01 7.82
N ASN A 70 -1.45 4.24 7.26
CA ASN A 70 -0.41 3.22 7.17
C ASN A 70 0.20 2.96 8.56
N PHE A 71 0.69 1.75 8.78
CA PHE A 71 1.48 1.40 9.97
C PHE A 71 2.96 1.65 9.71
N THR A 72 3.69 2.09 10.72
CA THR A 72 5.15 2.21 10.60
C THR A 72 5.82 0.85 10.77
N GLY A 73 7.03 0.70 10.25
CA GLY A 73 7.83 -0.51 10.42
C GLY A 73 8.11 -0.82 11.89
N GLU A 74 8.26 0.21 12.74
CA GLU A 74 8.39 0.02 14.18
C GLU A 74 7.12 -0.50 14.83
N GLU A 75 5.95 0.06 14.49
CA GLU A 75 4.65 -0.41 14.97
C GLU A 75 4.43 -1.88 14.59
N VAL A 76 4.70 -2.22 13.32
CA VAL A 76 4.57 -3.59 12.83
C VAL A 76 5.58 -4.51 13.51
N LYS A 77 6.85 -4.10 13.67
CA LYS A 77 7.87 -4.89 14.38
C LYS A 77 7.47 -5.18 15.82
N ASN A 78 6.96 -4.17 16.52
CA ASN A 78 6.47 -4.31 17.88
C ASN A 78 5.23 -5.22 17.93
N ALA A 79 4.36 -5.12 16.91
CA ALA A 79 3.17 -5.94 16.85
C ALA A 79 3.46 -7.41 16.54
N LEU A 80 4.46 -7.70 15.70
CA LEU A 80 4.99 -9.05 15.50
C LEU A 80 5.59 -9.66 16.78
N LYS A 81 5.98 -8.82 17.75
CA LYS A 81 6.43 -9.24 19.09
C LYS A 81 5.28 -9.39 20.10
N GLY A 82 4.04 -9.22 19.68
CA GLY A 82 2.84 -9.39 20.53
C GLY A 82 2.26 -8.09 21.11
N ARG A 83 2.70 -6.91 20.65
CA ARG A 83 2.00 -5.65 20.98
C ARG A 83 0.81 -5.42 20.03
N PRO A 84 -0.27 -4.76 20.45
CA PRO A 84 -1.34 -4.41 19.51
C PRO A 84 -0.89 -3.28 18.58
N LEU A 85 -1.37 -3.31 17.34
CA LEU A 85 -1.27 -2.20 16.41
C LEU A 85 -2.11 -1.01 16.94
N PRO A 86 -1.59 0.22 16.82
CA PRO A 86 -2.25 1.41 17.33
C PRO A 86 -3.59 1.67 16.64
N GLY A 87 -4.65 1.83 17.44
CA GLY A 87 -6.00 2.09 16.95
C GLY A 87 -6.74 0.85 16.43
N ALA A 88 -6.14 -0.34 16.51
CA ALA A 88 -6.80 -1.60 16.20
C ALA A 88 -7.34 -2.27 17.47
N SER A 89 -8.55 -2.84 17.38
CA SER A 89 -9.04 -3.83 18.36
C SER A 89 -8.25 -5.14 18.27
N TYR A 90 -8.47 -6.06 19.21
CA TYR A 90 -7.73 -7.34 19.24
C TYR A 90 -7.92 -8.15 17.95
N GLU A 91 -9.16 -8.26 17.47
CA GLU A 91 -9.51 -9.03 16.29
C GLU A 91 -9.00 -8.34 15.01
N GLN A 92 -9.10 -7.00 14.94
CA GLN A 92 -8.52 -6.21 13.85
C GLN A 92 -7.00 -6.36 13.80
N ASN A 93 -6.34 -6.35 14.95
CA ASN A 93 -4.90 -6.51 15.05
C ASN A 93 -4.47 -7.86 14.46
N GLU A 94 -5.14 -8.95 14.83
CA GLU A 94 -4.84 -10.27 14.28
C GLU A 94 -5.06 -10.32 12.75
N ALA A 95 -6.18 -9.76 12.27
CA ALA A 95 -6.47 -9.69 10.84
C ALA A 95 -5.41 -8.90 10.06
N TYR A 96 -5.00 -7.74 10.55
CA TYR A 96 -3.96 -6.91 9.92
C TYR A 96 -2.59 -7.57 9.97
N LEU A 97 -2.24 -8.22 11.08
CA LEU A 97 -0.99 -8.98 11.17
C LEU A 97 -0.98 -10.17 10.22
N ASN A 98 -2.11 -10.88 10.08
CA ASN A 98 -2.26 -11.95 9.10
C ASN A 98 -2.11 -11.43 7.67
N TYR A 99 -2.66 -10.25 7.36
CA TYR A 99 -2.45 -9.59 6.08
C TYR A 99 -0.97 -9.27 5.84
N ILE A 100 -0.30 -8.63 6.81
CA ILE A 100 1.10 -8.23 6.72
C ILE A 100 2.02 -9.46 6.53
N ARG A 101 1.77 -10.55 7.26
CA ARG A 101 2.53 -11.82 7.13
C ARG A 101 2.43 -12.42 5.74
N ARG A 102 1.35 -12.13 5.01
CA ARG A 102 1.06 -12.64 3.67
C ARG A 102 1.52 -11.71 2.55
N LEU A 103 2.11 -10.55 2.88
CA LEU A 103 2.61 -9.63 1.87
C LEU A 103 3.57 -10.35 0.91
N GLN A 104 3.38 -10.12 -0.38
CA GLN A 104 4.19 -10.72 -1.45
C GLN A 104 5.12 -9.69 -2.09
N ALA A 105 6.19 -10.18 -2.72
CA ALA A 105 7.07 -9.34 -3.52
C ALA A 105 6.27 -8.62 -4.61
N GLY A 106 6.45 -7.29 -4.70
CA GLY A 106 5.68 -6.42 -5.58
C GLY A 106 4.52 -5.68 -4.89
N GLN A 107 4.13 -6.07 -3.68
CA GLN A 107 3.18 -5.30 -2.87
C GLN A 107 3.88 -4.18 -2.10
N SER A 108 3.25 -3.02 -2.04
CA SER A 108 3.60 -1.89 -1.20
C SER A 108 3.63 -2.33 0.28
N GLY A 109 4.77 -2.10 0.93
CA GLY A 109 5.02 -2.56 2.30
C GLY A 109 5.81 -3.86 2.41
N PHE A 110 5.86 -4.72 1.38
CA PHE A 110 6.62 -5.98 1.44
C PHE A 110 8.11 -5.75 1.74
N THR A 111 8.76 -4.83 1.02
CA THR A 111 10.19 -4.54 1.22
C THR A 111 10.49 -4.03 2.64
N CYS A 112 9.56 -3.25 3.22
CA CYS A 112 9.64 -2.82 4.61
C CYS A 112 9.52 -4.02 5.55
N TYR A 113 8.47 -4.83 5.40
CA TYR A 113 8.24 -6.03 6.21
C TYR A 113 9.39 -7.04 6.14
N ALA A 114 9.90 -7.33 4.94
CA ALA A 114 11.06 -8.21 4.73
C ALA A 114 12.30 -7.67 5.45
N SER A 115 12.50 -6.35 5.47
CA SER A 115 13.59 -5.73 6.21
C SER A 115 13.47 -5.87 7.73
N LEU A 116 12.25 -6.00 8.26
CA LEU A 116 12.03 -6.25 9.69
C LEU A 116 12.32 -7.69 10.11
N GLN A 117 12.19 -8.64 9.18
CA GLN A 117 12.48 -10.05 9.44
C GLN A 117 13.96 -10.39 9.43
N MET A 118 14.80 -9.55 8.80
CA MET A 118 16.24 -9.77 8.83
C MET A 118 16.77 -9.57 10.25
N PRO A 119 17.35 -10.63 10.88
CA PRO A 119 18.04 -10.46 12.14
C PRO A 119 19.26 -9.55 11.91
N ARG A 120 19.45 -8.56 12.79
CA ARG A 120 20.68 -7.78 12.83
C ARG A 120 21.66 -8.41 13.81
#